data_AF-A0AAD3HDD5-F1
#
_entry.id   AF-A0AAD3HDD5-F1
#
_cell.length_a   1.000
_cell.length_b   1.000
_cell.length_c   1.000
_cell.angle_alpha   90.00
_cell.angle_beta   90.00
_cell.angle_gamma   90.00
#
_symmetry.space_group_name_H-M   'P 1'
#
loop_
_entity.id
_entity.type
_entity.pdbx_description
1 polymer ?
#
loop_
_entity_poly.entity_id
_entity_poly.type
_entity_poly.pdbx_seq_one_letter_code
_entity_poly.pdbx_strand_id
1 'polypeptide(L)'
;MKKKRQKRNDQQNINKKAKKKQNSDDNNEIASSIFGTAGGGLSASIFGTPTNTSTNDLFGNPEQFNKAANELKDKNLSSLKEHKDDVPETYTDLEIRKKRQDRLDSDESKNLINEITVSVPDLSNTTSLDEEDKEDVIRSKINIFSVQCDRIMRENGVVIIESNQNMIENKIMKSLTKSAAEIEHDIVTKLREKGHTFEGDQADESTNFKYHEVASRCLGRLDIRYKMDCDPFDQDEVKCNKYLMPVVKSLLGKDAELVYAGLILSFPGSADQPWHQDGHQLFSDEEFSVQQSLPPYALNVFIPLDDVDVEVGPTEFCVQSHTRKKAIEIMKKIDKGDETGTNMIGPLLTTGDALIYDYRVCHRGVKNISETKTRPMLYLMYARPWFKEHINFSTEKLFANS
;
A
#
# COMPACT_ATOMS: atom_id res chain seq x y z
N MET A 1 -49.84 -3.18 49.78
CA MET A 1 -49.91 -4.62 49.41
C MET A 1 -50.09 -4.92 47.91
N LYS A 2 -49.79 -4.01 46.96
CA LYS A 2 -49.82 -4.29 45.51
C LYS A 2 -48.51 -4.02 44.73
N LYS A 3 -47.39 -3.75 45.40
CA LYS A 3 -46.04 -3.58 44.78
C LYS A 3 -45.00 -4.65 45.15
N LYS A 4 -45.36 -5.69 45.90
CA LYS A 4 -44.48 -6.84 46.25
C LYS A 4 -44.82 -8.15 45.52
N ARG A 5 -45.83 -8.15 44.64
CA ARG A 5 -46.27 -9.33 43.87
C ARG A 5 -45.84 -9.35 42.39
N GLN A 6 -45.41 -8.21 41.83
CA GLN A 6 -44.87 -8.15 40.46
C GLN A 6 -43.37 -8.53 40.40
N LYS A 7 -42.57 -8.18 41.42
CA LYS A 7 -41.12 -8.51 41.48
C LYS A 7 -40.79 -9.99 41.77
N ARG A 8 -41.78 -10.86 41.96
CA ARG A 8 -41.57 -12.31 42.17
C ARG A 8 -41.80 -13.17 40.92
N ASN A 9 -42.41 -12.62 39.87
CA ASN A 9 -42.63 -13.34 38.61
C ASN A 9 -41.51 -13.12 37.58
N ASP A 10 -40.78 -12.00 37.66
CA ASP A 10 -39.70 -11.71 36.69
C ASP A 10 -38.36 -12.41 37.03
N GLN A 11 -38.15 -12.81 38.29
CA GLN A 11 -36.95 -13.57 38.70
C GLN A 11 -37.05 -15.08 38.37
N GLN A 12 -38.25 -15.61 38.12
CA GLN A 12 -38.47 -17.03 37.81
C GLN A 12 -38.28 -17.38 36.32
N ASN A 13 -38.32 -16.40 35.41
CA ASN A 13 -38.03 -16.62 33.98
C ASN A 13 -36.54 -16.50 33.62
N ILE A 14 -35.74 -15.84 34.46
CA ILE A 14 -34.29 -15.70 34.26
C ILE A 14 -33.54 -17.01 34.61
N ASN A 15 -34.05 -17.80 35.55
CA ASN A 15 -33.44 -19.09 35.95
C ASN A 15 -33.84 -20.31 35.09
N LYS A 16 -34.72 -20.15 34.08
CA LYS A 16 -35.11 -21.24 33.15
C LYS A 16 -34.34 -21.21 31.82
N LYS A 17 -33.73 -20.08 31.42
CA LYS A 17 -32.86 -20.02 30.23
C LYS A 17 -31.38 -20.32 30.54
N ALA A 18 -30.94 -20.19 31.79
CA ALA A 18 -29.59 -20.55 32.22
C ALA A 18 -29.39 -22.05 32.53
N LYS A 19 -30.44 -22.88 32.43
CA LYS A 19 -30.43 -24.32 32.80
C LYS A 19 -30.58 -25.30 31.63
N LYS A 20 -30.34 -24.85 30.38
CA LYS A 20 -30.49 -25.69 29.18
C LYS A 20 -29.27 -25.75 28.25
N LYS A 21 -28.08 -25.39 28.73
CA LYS A 21 -26.83 -25.55 27.94
C LYS A 21 -25.60 -25.95 28.77
N GLN A 22 -25.82 -26.56 29.92
CA GLN A 22 -24.83 -27.31 30.68
C GLN A 22 -25.48 -28.67 31.01
N ASN A 23 -24.67 -29.73 30.89
CA ASN A 23 -24.96 -31.15 31.07
C ASN A 23 -25.37 -31.91 29.80
N SER A 24 -24.34 -32.31 29.05
CA SER A 24 -24.10 -33.74 28.82
C SER A 24 -22.58 -34.00 28.91
N ASP A 25 -22.10 -34.22 30.15
CA ASP A 25 -21.35 -35.40 30.62
C ASP A 25 -20.93 -36.41 29.50
N ASP A 26 -19.77 -37.05 29.47
CA ASP A 26 -18.68 -37.17 30.46
C ASP A 26 -17.50 -37.98 29.87
N ASN A 27 -16.35 -37.88 30.54
CA ASN A 27 -15.23 -38.84 30.66
C ASN A 27 -14.17 -38.95 29.54
N ASN A 28 -12.97 -38.39 29.79
CA ASN A 28 -11.95 -39.11 30.58
C ASN A 28 -10.79 -38.19 31.01
N GLU A 29 -10.40 -38.37 32.27
CA GLU A 29 -9.30 -37.73 32.99
C GLU A 29 -7.91 -38.01 32.36
N ILE A 30 -6.96 -37.10 32.57
CA ILE A 30 -5.82 -37.26 33.50
C ILE A 30 -5.04 -35.94 33.59
N ALA A 31 -4.69 -35.60 34.82
CA ALA A 31 -4.12 -34.34 35.27
C ALA A 31 -2.59 -34.24 35.15
N SER A 32 -2.11 -33.00 35.37
CA SER A 32 -0.83 -32.63 36.00
C SER A 32 0.41 -32.78 35.09
N SER A 33 1.46 -31.96 35.13
CA SER A 33 1.86 -30.78 35.91
C SER A 33 3.24 -30.31 35.39
N ILE A 34 3.74 -29.21 35.98
CA ILE A 34 5.17 -28.84 36.13
C ILE A 34 5.70 -27.78 35.15
N PHE A 35 5.60 -26.52 35.60
CA PHE A 35 6.69 -25.55 35.45
C PHE A 35 7.89 -26.00 36.31
N GLY A 36 9.12 -25.92 35.79
CA GLY A 36 10.31 -25.98 36.67
C GLY A 36 11.68 -26.19 36.01
N THR A 37 12.36 -25.08 35.73
CA THR A 37 13.81 -24.81 35.94
C THR A 37 14.92 -25.47 35.09
N ALA A 38 15.68 -24.57 34.45
CA ALA A 38 17.14 -24.43 34.40
C ALA A 38 18.01 -25.28 33.43
N GLY A 39 18.70 -24.54 32.53
CA GLY A 39 20.13 -24.72 32.28
C GLY A 39 20.55 -25.39 30.97
N GLY A 40 21.24 -24.63 30.10
CA GLY A 40 22.33 -25.15 29.25
C GLY A 40 22.03 -25.39 27.76
N GLY A 41 22.57 -24.50 26.92
CA GLY A 41 23.42 -24.81 25.76
C GLY A 41 23.05 -25.90 24.74
N LEU A 42 22.85 -25.41 23.50
CA LEU A 42 23.38 -25.93 22.23
C LEU A 42 22.83 -27.24 21.63
N SER A 43 22.29 -27.06 20.42
CA SER A 43 22.54 -27.87 19.20
C SER A 43 21.89 -29.26 19.07
N ALA A 44 21.32 -29.46 17.87
CA ALA A 44 20.95 -30.74 17.27
C ALA A 44 19.68 -31.45 17.80
N SER A 45 18.49 -30.98 17.41
CA SER A 45 17.30 -31.85 17.35
C SER A 45 16.26 -31.49 16.28
N ILE A 46 16.46 -30.46 15.44
CA ILE A 46 15.51 -30.10 14.36
C ILE A 46 15.80 -30.85 13.05
N PHE A 47 16.99 -31.42 12.87
CA PHE A 47 17.29 -32.27 11.71
C PHE A 47 17.20 -33.74 12.12
N GLY A 48 16.01 -34.29 11.99
CA GLY A 48 15.79 -35.73 11.95
C GLY A 48 16.58 -36.37 10.81
N THR A 49 17.04 -37.58 11.05
CA THR A 49 17.76 -38.45 10.13
C THR A 49 16.99 -38.70 8.82
N PRO A 50 17.69 -38.93 7.69
CA PRO A 50 17.08 -38.93 6.37
C PRO A 50 16.31 -40.24 6.17
N THR A 51 14.98 -40.16 6.25
CA THR A 51 14.10 -41.17 5.67
C THR A 51 13.62 -40.66 4.33
N ASN A 52 13.69 -41.55 3.34
CA ASN A 52 13.42 -41.32 1.93
C ASN A 52 11.91 -41.08 1.73
N THR A 53 11.45 -39.85 1.96
CA THR A 53 10.09 -39.41 1.63
C THR A 53 10.17 -38.03 0.99
N SER A 54 9.62 -37.93 -0.22
CA SER A 54 9.65 -36.76 -1.09
C SER A 54 9.23 -35.48 -0.36
N THR A 55 10.06 -34.45 -0.47
CA THR A 55 9.87 -33.09 0.07
C THR A 55 8.72 -32.30 -0.59
N ASN A 56 7.83 -32.96 -1.33
CA ASN A 56 6.74 -32.32 -2.08
C ASN A 56 5.42 -32.19 -1.31
N ASP A 57 5.30 -32.79 -0.11
CA ASP A 57 4.03 -32.83 0.63
C ASP A 57 3.90 -31.81 1.77
N LEU A 58 4.97 -31.07 2.11
CA LEU A 58 4.91 -30.07 3.19
C LEU A 58 4.59 -28.65 2.70
N PHE A 59 4.95 -28.34 1.47
CA PHE A 59 4.60 -27.12 0.76
C PHE A 59 4.06 -27.57 -0.59
N GLY A 60 2.76 -27.38 -0.83
CA GLY A 60 2.08 -27.90 -2.01
C GLY A 60 2.78 -27.57 -3.34
N ASN A 61 2.42 -28.28 -4.40
CA ASN A 61 3.01 -28.08 -5.73
C ASN A 61 2.84 -26.60 -6.18
N PRO A 62 3.90 -25.91 -6.65
CA PRO A 62 3.81 -24.57 -7.24
C PRO A 62 2.68 -24.39 -8.27
N GLU A 63 2.33 -25.42 -9.03
CA GLU A 63 1.20 -25.38 -9.96
C GLU A 63 -0.16 -25.24 -9.26
N GLN A 64 -0.32 -25.81 -8.07
CA GLN A 64 -1.55 -25.66 -7.27
C GLN A 64 -1.69 -24.23 -6.75
N PHE A 65 -0.59 -23.59 -6.34
CA PHE A 65 -0.59 -22.19 -5.94
C PHE A 65 -0.91 -21.25 -7.11
N ASN A 66 -0.33 -21.49 -8.28
CA ASN A 66 -0.63 -20.70 -9.48
C ASN A 66 -2.08 -20.89 -9.93
N LYS A 67 -2.62 -22.10 -9.84
CA LYS A 67 -4.02 -22.39 -10.16
C LYS A 67 -4.97 -21.70 -9.18
N ALA A 68 -4.73 -21.81 -7.88
CA ALA A 68 -5.52 -21.12 -6.86
C ALA A 68 -5.47 -19.60 -7.02
N ALA A 69 -4.30 -19.03 -7.32
CA ALA A 69 -4.13 -17.60 -7.59
C ALA A 69 -4.94 -17.15 -8.82
N ASN A 70 -4.94 -17.94 -9.90
CA ASN A 70 -5.72 -17.63 -11.10
C ASN A 70 -7.24 -17.77 -10.87
N GLU A 71 -7.68 -18.81 -10.15
CA GLU A 71 -9.11 -18.98 -9.79
C GLU A 71 -9.61 -17.85 -8.87
N LEU A 72 -8.77 -17.38 -7.94
CA LEU A 72 -9.03 -16.20 -7.12
C LEU A 72 -9.10 -14.92 -7.95
N LYS A 73 -8.19 -14.75 -8.93
CA LYS A 73 -8.20 -13.63 -9.87
C LYS A 73 -9.53 -13.55 -10.63
N ASP A 74 -10.00 -14.66 -11.18
CA ASP A 74 -11.23 -14.69 -11.98
C ASP A 74 -12.49 -14.46 -11.14
N LYS A 75 -12.56 -15.06 -9.93
CA LYS A 75 -13.67 -14.85 -9.00
C LYS A 75 -13.77 -13.39 -8.54
N ASN A 76 -12.63 -12.75 -8.28
CA ASN A 76 -12.60 -11.36 -7.84
C ASN A 76 -12.82 -10.35 -8.98
N LEU A 77 -12.42 -10.67 -10.21
CA LEU A 77 -12.76 -9.88 -11.41
C LEU A 77 -14.28 -9.86 -11.66
N SER A 78 -14.97 -10.95 -11.26
CA SER A 78 -16.42 -11.04 -11.38
C SER A 78 -17.17 -10.20 -10.34
N SER A 79 -16.66 -10.13 -9.09
CA SER A 79 -17.25 -9.29 -8.03
C SER A 79 -17.04 -7.78 -8.26
N LEU A 80 -16.00 -7.39 -9.02
CA LEU A 80 -15.78 -6.00 -9.42
C LEU A 80 -16.80 -5.49 -10.47
N LYS A 81 -17.54 -6.39 -11.14
CA LYS A 81 -18.51 -6.03 -12.18
C LYS A 81 -19.91 -5.72 -11.67
N GLU A 82 -20.20 -5.93 -10.37
CA GLU A 82 -21.55 -5.81 -9.81
C GLU A 82 -21.87 -4.44 -9.16
N HIS A 83 -20.96 -3.46 -9.17
CA HIS A 83 -21.22 -2.10 -8.66
C HIS A 83 -21.32 -1.05 -9.76
N LYS A 84 -22.32 -1.20 -10.64
CA LYS A 84 -22.84 -0.11 -11.46
C LYS A 84 -24.27 0.11 -10.99
N ASP A 85 -24.54 1.19 -10.24
CA ASP A 85 -25.85 1.87 -10.16
C ASP A 85 -25.93 2.91 -9.02
N ASP A 86 -24.87 3.68 -8.76
CA ASP A 86 -24.98 4.94 -8.01
C ASP A 86 -24.15 6.00 -8.74
N VAL A 87 -24.81 7.00 -9.33
CA VAL A 87 -24.15 8.15 -9.95
C VAL A 87 -23.58 9.00 -8.81
N PRO A 88 -22.26 9.21 -8.70
CA PRO A 88 -21.69 10.03 -7.64
C PRO A 88 -22.22 11.46 -7.73
N GLU A 89 -22.50 12.10 -6.59
CA GLU A 89 -22.69 13.55 -6.52
C GLU A 89 -21.50 14.24 -7.20
N THR A 90 -21.73 14.92 -8.32
CA THR A 90 -20.68 15.65 -9.02
C THR A 90 -20.38 16.94 -8.25
N TYR A 91 -19.42 16.89 -7.34
CA TYR A 91 -18.91 18.08 -6.64
C TYR A 91 -18.24 19.04 -7.62
N THR A 92 -18.47 20.33 -7.42
CA THR A 92 -17.73 21.39 -8.11
C THR A 92 -16.27 21.42 -7.65
N ASP A 93 -15.36 21.94 -8.47
CA ASP A 93 -13.94 22.05 -8.09
C ASP A 93 -13.73 22.89 -6.81
N LEU A 94 -14.62 23.87 -6.56
CA LEU A 94 -14.61 24.65 -5.32
C LEU A 94 -14.97 23.80 -4.09
N GLU A 95 -15.97 22.93 -4.20
CA GLU A 95 -16.36 22.02 -3.12
C GLU A 95 -15.27 20.97 -2.86
N ILE A 96 -14.67 20.43 -3.93
CA ILE A 96 -13.54 19.49 -3.83
C ILE A 96 -12.37 20.15 -3.09
N ARG A 97 -11.96 21.35 -3.52
CA ARG A 97 -10.90 22.13 -2.87
C ARG A 97 -11.18 22.35 -1.39
N LYS A 98 -12.41 22.79 -1.07
CA LYS A 98 -12.83 23.02 0.31
C LYS A 98 -12.77 21.74 1.14
N LYS A 99 -13.31 20.61 0.64
CA LYS A 99 -13.30 19.33 1.35
C LYS A 99 -11.87 18.84 1.64
N ARG A 100 -10.94 19.03 0.69
CA ARG A 100 -9.52 18.72 0.89
C ARG A 100 -8.90 19.60 1.96
N GLN A 101 -9.15 20.90 1.91
CA GLN A 101 -8.63 21.85 2.89
C GLN A 101 -9.19 21.57 4.29
N ASP A 102 -10.50 21.36 4.42
CA ASP A 102 -11.15 21.02 5.69
C ASP A 102 -10.55 19.74 6.30
N ARG A 103 -10.22 18.74 5.47
CA ARG A 103 -9.55 17.51 5.92
C ARG A 103 -8.13 17.80 6.40
N LEU A 104 -7.33 18.51 5.62
CA LEU A 104 -5.97 18.91 6.00
C LEU A 104 -5.96 19.73 7.28
N ASP A 105 -6.98 20.55 7.50
CA ASP A 105 -7.10 21.41 8.67
C ASP A 105 -7.59 20.68 9.93
N SER A 106 -8.17 19.48 9.78
CA SER A 106 -8.63 18.67 10.91
C SER A 106 -7.48 18.21 11.80
N ASP A 107 -7.66 18.32 13.12
CA ASP A 107 -6.67 17.87 14.11
C ASP A 107 -6.39 16.37 13.98
N GLU A 108 -7.40 15.57 13.64
CA GLU A 108 -7.26 14.13 13.41
C GLU A 108 -6.28 13.84 12.28
N SER A 109 -6.45 14.49 11.11
CA SER A 109 -5.55 14.28 9.97
C SER A 109 -4.15 14.82 10.24
N LYS A 110 -4.03 15.99 10.89
CA LYS A 110 -2.73 16.56 11.27
C LYS A 110 -1.95 15.65 12.20
N ASN A 111 -2.60 15.15 13.26
CA ASN A 111 -1.97 14.25 14.20
C ASN A 111 -1.55 12.94 13.52
N LEU A 112 -2.42 12.37 12.69
CA LEU A 112 -2.14 11.13 11.99
C LEU A 112 -0.98 11.28 10.99
N ILE A 113 -0.95 12.36 10.22
CA ILE A 113 0.17 12.66 9.31
C ILE A 113 1.47 12.83 10.11
N ASN A 114 1.45 13.62 11.19
CA ASN A 114 2.64 13.83 12.03
C ASN A 114 3.15 12.52 12.66
N GLU A 115 2.26 11.60 13.04
CA GLU A 115 2.62 10.30 13.61
C GLU A 115 3.30 9.35 12.61
N ILE A 116 3.00 9.50 11.32
CA ILE A 116 3.56 8.67 10.26
C ILE A 116 4.68 9.34 9.46
N THR A 117 5.07 10.56 9.81
CA THR A 117 6.13 11.31 9.12
C THR A 117 7.47 11.17 9.84
N VAL A 118 8.52 10.87 9.07
CA VAL A 118 9.91 10.80 9.53
C VAL A 118 10.79 11.57 8.58
N SER A 119 11.66 12.44 9.09
CA SER A 119 12.61 13.16 8.23
C SER A 119 13.88 12.34 7.98
N VAL A 120 14.45 12.47 6.78
CA VAL A 120 15.76 11.90 6.45
C VAL A 120 16.82 12.42 7.42
N PRO A 121 17.68 11.54 7.99
CA PRO A 121 18.68 11.96 8.95
C PRO A 121 19.74 12.85 8.29
N ASP A 122 20.09 13.97 8.96
CA ASP A 122 21.19 14.81 8.53
C ASP A 122 22.54 14.11 8.76
N LEU A 123 23.26 13.88 7.66
CA LEU A 123 24.57 13.21 7.63
C LEU A 123 25.75 14.21 7.55
N SER A 124 25.51 15.51 7.47
CA SER A 124 26.55 16.53 7.21
C SER A 124 27.48 16.82 8.40
N ASN A 125 27.00 16.61 9.63
CA ASN A 125 27.69 17.01 10.88
C ASN A 125 28.80 16.04 11.36
N THR A 126 29.53 15.39 10.45
CA THR A 126 30.56 14.38 10.79
C THR A 126 31.98 14.86 10.51
N THR A 127 32.18 16.13 10.17
CA THR A 127 33.46 16.72 9.73
C THR A 127 34.62 16.64 10.72
N SER A 128 34.37 16.44 12.02
CA SER A 128 35.43 16.33 13.05
C SER A 128 35.87 14.90 13.39
N LEU A 129 35.27 13.89 12.77
CA LEU A 129 35.55 12.47 13.03
C LEU A 129 36.56 11.90 12.03
N ASP A 130 37.29 10.86 12.41
CA ASP A 130 38.05 10.05 11.44
C ASP A 130 37.09 9.21 10.57
N GLU A 131 37.59 8.66 9.46
CA GLU A 131 36.72 8.03 8.45
C GLU A 131 35.97 6.79 8.98
N GLU A 132 36.56 6.02 9.90
CA GLU A 132 35.91 4.84 10.48
C GLU A 132 34.77 5.25 11.42
N ASP A 133 35.02 6.22 12.31
CA ASP A 133 33.99 6.77 13.19
C ASP A 133 32.86 7.44 12.40
N LYS A 134 33.17 8.10 11.28
CA LYS A 134 32.16 8.70 10.37
C LYS A 134 31.22 7.64 9.82
N GLU A 135 31.75 6.55 9.28
CA GLU A 135 30.95 5.47 8.70
C GLU A 135 30.04 4.82 9.75
N ASP A 136 30.57 4.57 10.95
CA ASP A 136 29.82 3.98 12.05
C ASP A 136 28.68 4.89 12.54
N VAL A 137 28.90 6.20 12.62
CA VAL A 137 27.86 7.18 12.95
C VAL A 137 26.79 7.24 11.87
N ILE A 138 27.18 7.28 10.59
CA ILE A 138 26.23 7.29 9.45
C ILE A 138 25.37 6.03 9.48
N ARG A 139 25.99 4.86 9.62
CA ARG A 139 25.29 3.57 9.72
C ARG A 139 24.31 3.55 10.90
N SER A 140 24.73 4.07 12.06
CA SER A 140 23.88 4.12 13.25
C SER A 140 22.67 5.04 13.06
N LYS A 141 22.85 6.22 12.44
CA LYS A 141 21.75 7.14 12.11
C LYS A 141 20.75 6.51 11.14
N ILE A 142 21.24 5.87 10.07
CA ILE A 142 20.41 5.17 9.10
C ILE A 142 19.65 4.01 9.74
N ASN A 143 20.28 3.27 10.65
CA ASN A 143 19.62 2.18 11.38
C ASN A 143 18.48 2.69 12.27
N ILE A 144 18.68 3.78 13.02
CA ILE A 144 17.63 4.38 13.87
C ILE A 144 16.46 4.85 13.00
N PHE A 145 16.76 5.57 11.91
CA PHE A 145 15.77 6.00 10.92
C PHE A 145 14.98 4.80 10.37
N SER A 146 15.69 3.74 9.98
CA SER A 146 15.07 2.53 9.43
C SER A 146 14.14 1.83 10.43
N VAL A 147 14.53 1.76 11.71
CA VAL A 147 13.71 1.17 12.78
C VAL A 147 12.46 2.01 13.05
N GLN A 148 12.57 3.34 12.98
CA GLN A 148 11.41 4.23 13.11
C GLN A 148 10.41 4.00 11.98
N CYS A 149 10.88 3.97 10.73
CA CYS A 149 10.03 3.70 9.57
C CYS A 149 9.41 2.30 9.63
N ASP A 150 10.17 1.26 10.01
CA ASP A 150 9.66 -0.11 10.16
C ASP A 150 8.51 -0.17 11.17
N ARG A 151 8.69 0.46 12.35
CA ARG A 151 7.65 0.52 13.39
C ARG A 151 6.38 1.20 12.86
N ILE A 152 6.52 2.38 12.26
CA ILE A 152 5.39 3.14 11.70
C ILE A 152 4.68 2.30 10.63
N MET A 153 5.42 1.67 9.73
CA MET A 153 4.86 0.83 8.67
C MET A 153 4.08 -0.37 9.21
N ARG A 154 4.56 -1.03 10.26
CA ARG A 154 3.84 -2.17 10.86
C ARG A 154 2.52 -1.74 11.51
N GLU A 155 2.52 -0.59 12.17
CA GLU A 155 1.35 -0.05 12.88
C GLU A 155 0.33 0.57 11.92
N ASN A 156 0.79 1.33 10.93
CA ASN A 156 -0.03 2.23 10.12
C ASN A 156 -0.16 1.80 8.65
N GLY A 157 0.74 0.94 8.16
CA GLY A 157 0.78 0.51 6.77
C GLY A 157 1.31 1.57 5.80
N VAL A 158 1.54 2.80 6.27
CA VAL A 158 2.05 3.94 5.48
C VAL A 158 3.07 4.70 6.34
N VAL A 159 4.16 5.16 5.71
CA VAL A 159 5.12 6.12 6.29
C VAL A 159 5.47 7.19 5.26
N ILE A 160 5.53 8.44 5.71
CA ILE A 160 5.98 9.58 4.92
C ILE A 160 7.42 9.87 5.33
N ILE A 161 8.30 10.03 4.34
CA ILE A 161 9.70 10.36 4.50
C ILE A 161 9.91 11.75 3.93
N GLU A 162 10.09 12.74 4.82
CA GLU A 162 10.46 14.09 4.42
C GLU A 162 11.93 14.10 3.99
N SER A 163 12.15 14.44 2.73
CA SER A 163 13.47 14.37 2.11
C SER A 163 14.42 15.41 2.66
N ASN A 164 13.93 16.61 2.97
CA ASN A 164 14.75 17.78 3.27
C ASN A 164 15.87 17.99 2.22
N GLN A 165 15.57 17.66 0.95
CA GLN A 165 16.50 17.67 -0.20
C GLN A 165 17.71 16.74 -0.04
N ASN A 166 17.63 15.75 0.86
CA ASN A 166 18.72 14.84 1.17
C ASN A 166 18.42 13.38 0.77
N MET A 167 17.18 13.04 0.40
CA MET A 167 16.84 11.66 0.03
C MET A 167 17.44 11.28 -1.33
N ILE A 168 17.24 12.12 -2.34
CA ILE A 168 17.79 11.99 -3.69
C ILE A 168 18.47 13.31 -4.03
N GLU A 169 19.69 13.25 -4.56
CA GLU A 169 20.46 14.41 -4.98
C GLU A 169 19.65 15.32 -5.92
N ASN A 170 19.71 16.63 -5.64
CA ASN A 170 19.00 17.65 -6.41
C ASN A 170 19.28 17.60 -7.91
N LYS A 171 20.48 17.16 -8.34
CA LYS A 171 20.82 16.99 -9.75
C LYS A 171 20.04 15.84 -10.38
N ILE A 172 19.91 14.71 -9.67
CA ILE A 172 19.15 13.54 -10.13
C ILE A 172 17.66 13.85 -10.12
N MET A 173 17.14 14.51 -9.07
CA MET A 173 15.75 14.95 -9.04
C MET A 173 15.38 15.82 -10.25
N LYS A 174 16.22 16.81 -10.59
CA LYS A 174 16.00 17.62 -11.81
C LYS A 174 16.02 16.78 -13.09
N SER A 175 16.89 15.78 -13.15
CA SER A 175 16.95 14.85 -14.29
C SER A 175 15.69 13.99 -14.38
N LEU A 176 15.17 13.49 -13.24
CA LEU A 176 13.95 12.71 -13.15
C LEU A 176 12.74 13.53 -13.62
N THR A 177 12.55 14.74 -13.10
CA THR A 177 11.47 15.64 -13.52
C THR A 177 11.54 15.95 -15.01
N LYS A 178 12.73 16.26 -15.53
CA LYS A 178 12.91 16.51 -16.97
C LYS A 178 12.56 15.28 -17.82
N SER A 179 13.07 14.11 -17.45
CA SER A 179 12.86 12.87 -18.20
C SER A 179 11.41 12.40 -18.14
N ALA A 180 10.72 12.64 -17.01
CA ALA A 180 9.29 12.40 -16.88
C ALA A 180 8.47 13.26 -17.84
N ALA A 181 8.80 14.54 -18.01
CA ALA A 181 8.14 15.43 -18.97
C ALA A 181 8.39 15.01 -20.43
N GLU A 182 9.59 14.52 -20.75
CA GLU A 182 9.88 13.94 -22.08
C GLU A 182 9.08 12.66 -22.33
N ILE A 183 8.96 11.78 -21.33
CA ILE A 183 8.14 10.57 -21.38
C ILE A 183 6.65 10.90 -21.55
N GLU A 184 6.15 11.88 -20.80
CA GLU A 184 4.78 12.40 -20.96
C GLU A 184 4.54 12.83 -22.40
N HIS A 185 5.43 13.64 -22.98
CA HIS A 185 5.33 14.09 -24.37
C HIS A 185 5.33 12.92 -25.37
N ASP A 186 6.26 11.98 -25.24
CA ASP A 186 6.38 10.80 -26.11
C ASP A 186 5.09 9.96 -26.08
N ILE A 187 4.59 9.66 -24.88
CA ILE A 187 3.41 8.81 -24.66
C ILE A 187 2.15 9.50 -25.17
N VAL A 188 1.93 10.77 -24.81
CA VAL A 188 0.75 11.55 -25.22
C VAL A 188 0.70 11.64 -26.74
N THR A 189 1.83 11.96 -27.39
CA THR A 189 1.93 12.04 -28.84
C THR A 189 1.57 10.70 -29.48
N LYS A 190 2.13 9.60 -28.98
CA LYS A 190 1.89 8.28 -29.57
C LYS A 190 0.48 7.76 -29.36
N LEU A 191 -0.12 8.04 -28.20
CA LEU A 191 -1.52 7.71 -27.94
C LEU A 191 -2.47 8.49 -28.86
N ARG A 192 -2.21 9.78 -29.09
CA ARG A 192 -2.98 10.61 -30.04
C ARG A 192 -2.84 10.15 -31.48
N GLU A 193 -1.65 9.74 -31.92
CA GLU A 193 -1.44 9.12 -33.25
C GLU A 193 -2.29 7.86 -33.44
N LYS A 194 -2.49 7.09 -32.37
CA LYS A 194 -3.37 5.90 -32.36
C LYS A 194 -4.85 6.23 -32.14
N GLY A 195 -5.22 7.52 -32.05
CA GLY A 195 -6.60 7.98 -31.91
C GLY A 195 -7.16 7.91 -30.49
N HIS A 196 -6.33 7.79 -29.45
CA HIS A 196 -6.79 7.81 -28.06
C HIS A 196 -7.01 9.24 -27.56
N THR A 197 -8.16 9.47 -26.93
CA THR A 197 -8.54 10.73 -26.28
C THR A 197 -8.81 10.49 -24.80
N PHE A 198 -7.82 10.78 -23.95
CA PHE A 198 -7.86 10.42 -22.51
C PHE A 198 -7.79 11.63 -21.58
N GLU A 199 -7.61 12.84 -22.11
CA GLU A 199 -7.58 14.11 -21.38
C GLU A 199 -8.41 15.20 -22.10
N GLY A 200 -8.87 16.20 -21.34
CA GLY A 200 -9.67 17.33 -21.85
C GLY A 200 -11.15 17.01 -22.08
N ASP A 201 -11.90 18.00 -22.57
CA ASP A 201 -13.39 17.97 -22.68
C ASP A 201 -13.95 16.88 -23.59
N GLN A 202 -13.11 16.31 -24.47
CA GLN A 202 -13.49 15.25 -25.41
C GLN A 202 -13.09 13.86 -24.92
N ALA A 203 -12.47 13.76 -23.73
CA ALA A 203 -12.09 12.49 -23.16
C ALA A 203 -13.32 11.80 -22.57
N ASP A 204 -13.49 10.53 -22.94
CA ASP A 204 -14.57 9.67 -22.46
C ASP A 204 -14.01 8.68 -21.44
N GLU A 205 -14.74 8.45 -20.35
CA GLU A 205 -14.45 7.42 -19.35
C GLU A 205 -14.36 6.01 -19.97
N SER A 206 -14.95 5.80 -21.15
CA SER A 206 -14.86 4.55 -21.90
C SER A 206 -13.47 4.27 -22.51
N THR A 207 -12.54 5.24 -22.51
CA THR A 207 -11.18 5.11 -23.07
C THR A 207 -10.24 4.31 -22.17
N ASN A 208 -10.53 3.02 -22.04
CA ASN A 208 -9.66 2.07 -21.37
C ASN A 208 -8.74 1.40 -22.39
N PHE A 209 -7.44 1.72 -22.33
CA PHE A 209 -6.40 1.07 -23.14
C PHE A 209 -5.29 0.54 -22.24
N LYS A 210 -4.66 -0.54 -22.70
CA LYS A 210 -3.52 -1.15 -22.02
C LYS A 210 -2.51 -1.61 -23.06
N TYR A 211 -1.37 -0.94 -23.05
CA TYR A 211 -0.17 -1.35 -23.75
C TYR A 211 0.86 -1.88 -22.76
N HIS A 212 1.97 -2.39 -23.27
CA HIS A 212 3.12 -2.81 -22.49
C HIS A 212 3.76 -1.60 -21.78
N GLU A 213 3.82 -0.47 -22.47
CA GLU A 213 4.51 0.73 -22.01
C GLU A 213 3.60 1.68 -21.21
N VAL A 214 2.28 1.61 -21.39
CA VAL A 214 1.32 2.50 -20.70
C VAL A 214 -0.06 1.86 -20.59
N ALA A 215 -0.73 2.08 -19.46
CA ALA A 215 -2.11 1.74 -19.24
C ALA A 215 -2.92 2.95 -18.76
N SER A 216 -4.14 3.09 -19.26
CA SER A 216 -5.14 3.97 -18.67
C SER A 216 -5.66 3.34 -17.37
N ARG A 217 -5.70 4.10 -16.29
CA ARG A 217 -6.22 3.66 -14.98
C ARG A 217 -7.64 4.15 -14.76
N CYS A 218 -7.88 5.41 -15.08
CA CYS A 218 -9.17 6.07 -15.18
C CYS A 218 -9.01 7.27 -16.12
N LEU A 219 -10.10 8.02 -16.33
CA LEU A 219 -10.08 9.25 -17.13
C LEU A 219 -8.94 10.18 -16.69
N GLY A 220 -8.10 10.61 -17.62
CA GLY A 220 -6.97 11.52 -17.36
C GLY A 220 -5.85 10.95 -16.49
N ARG A 221 -5.79 9.64 -16.23
CA ARG A 221 -4.75 9.04 -15.39
C ARG A 221 -4.05 7.88 -16.10
N LEU A 222 -2.75 8.04 -16.29
CA LEU A 222 -1.90 7.06 -16.95
C LEU A 222 -0.91 6.44 -15.97
N ASP A 223 -0.61 5.16 -16.18
CA ASP A 223 0.46 4.43 -15.53
C ASP A 223 1.44 3.93 -16.60
N ILE A 224 2.68 4.40 -16.53
CA ILE A 224 3.69 4.31 -17.59
C ILE A 224 4.89 3.48 -17.11
N ARG A 225 5.33 2.54 -17.95
CA ARG A 225 6.57 1.76 -17.83
C ARG A 225 7.65 2.13 -18.83
N TYR A 226 7.30 2.96 -19.81
CA TYR A 226 8.20 3.40 -20.86
C TYR A 226 9.47 4.04 -20.28
N LYS A 227 10.65 3.55 -20.69
CA LYS A 227 11.98 4.06 -20.32
C LYS A 227 12.29 4.07 -18.80
N MET A 228 11.58 3.29 -18.00
CA MET A 228 11.84 3.19 -16.55
C MET A 228 13.10 2.39 -16.21
N ASP A 229 13.64 1.66 -17.18
CA ASP A 229 14.88 0.91 -17.16
C ASP A 229 16.07 1.69 -17.75
N CYS A 230 15.90 3.00 -17.98
CA CYS A 230 16.93 3.90 -18.49
C CYS A 230 17.25 5.01 -17.49
N ASP A 231 18.39 5.66 -17.70
CA ASP A 231 18.77 6.87 -16.98
C ASP A 231 17.66 7.94 -17.10
N PRO A 232 17.34 8.68 -16.02
CA PRO A 232 17.91 8.59 -14.67
C PRO A 232 17.13 7.64 -13.72
N PHE A 233 16.09 6.95 -14.19
CA PHE A 233 15.23 6.11 -13.35
C PHE A 233 15.93 4.81 -12.92
N ASP A 234 16.90 4.35 -13.69
CA ASP A 234 17.69 3.15 -13.42
C ASP A 234 18.95 3.39 -12.56
N GLN A 235 19.14 4.60 -12.04
CA GLN A 235 20.26 4.89 -11.16
C GLN A 235 20.10 4.24 -9.78
N ASP A 236 21.21 3.81 -9.19
CA ASP A 236 21.22 3.18 -7.86
C ASP A 236 20.70 4.13 -6.78
N GLU A 237 20.91 5.44 -6.92
CA GLU A 237 20.37 6.41 -5.97
C GLU A 237 18.83 6.44 -5.95
N VAL A 238 18.19 5.98 -7.04
CA VAL A 238 16.73 5.85 -7.16
C VAL A 238 16.29 4.44 -6.73
N LYS A 239 16.79 3.39 -7.40
CA LYS A 239 16.35 2.00 -7.21
C LYS A 239 16.92 1.30 -5.97
N CYS A 240 18.06 1.76 -5.48
CA CYS A 240 18.81 1.17 -4.37
C CYS A 240 19.16 2.24 -3.33
N ASN A 241 18.28 3.23 -3.19
CA ASN A 241 18.50 4.40 -2.34
C ASN A 241 18.93 4.00 -0.91
N LYS A 242 19.99 4.65 -0.40
CA LYS A 242 20.61 4.34 0.89
C LYS A 242 19.67 4.51 2.10
N TYR A 243 18.62 5.30 1.99
CA TYR A 243 17.60 5.46 3.03
C TYR A 243 16.43 4.50 2.85
N LEU A 244 15.99 4.24 1.61
CA LEU A 244 14.86 3.33 1.34
C LEU A 244 15.23 1.86 1.57
N MET A 245 16.39 1.41 1.10
CA MET A 245 16.73 -0.02 1.12
C MET A 245 16.83 -0.64 2.52
N PRO A 246 17.37 0.03 3.56
CA PRO A 246 17.30 -0.46 4.92
C PRO A 246 15.86 -0.71 5.40
N VAL A 247 14.94 0.23 5.11
CA VAL A 247 13.51 0.11 5.46
C VAL A 247 12.87 -1.06 4.71
N VAL A 248 13.08 -1.12 3.39
CA VAL A 248 12.59 -2.19 2.53
C VAL A 248 13.07 -3.56 3.02
N LYS A 249 14.36 -3.71 3.30
CA LYS A 249 14.95 -4.98 3.78
C LYS A 249 14.50 -5.36 5.19
N SER A 250 14.22 -4.39 6.06
CA SER A 250 13.64 -4.65 7.38
C SER A 250 12.22 -5.25 7.28
N LEU A 251 11.42 -4.75 6.34
CA LEU A 251 10.02 -5.15 6.18
C LEU A 251 9.83 -6.42 5.33
N LEU A 252 10.56 -6.52 4.21
CA LEU A 252 10.43 -7.59 3.22
C LEU A 252 11.52 -8.67 3.34
N GLY A 253 12.60 -8.40 4.07
CA GLY A 253 13.73 -9.31 4.23
C GLY A 253 14.93 -8.92 3.37
N LYS A 254 16.10 -9.50 3.69
CA LYS A 254 17.40 -9.16 3.08
C LYS A 254 17.46 -9.32 1.56
N ASP A 255 16.66 -10.24 1.02
CA ASP A 255 16.63 -10.60 -0.39
C ASP A 255 15.56 -9.81 -1.17
N ALA A 256 14.91 -8.82 -0.54
CA ALA A 256 13.92 -7.98 -1.21
C ALA A 256 14.50 -7.29 -2.45
N GLU A 257 13.72 -7.28 -3.52
CA GLU A 257 14.13 -6.78 -4.82
C GLU A 257 13.12 -5.78 -5.37
N LEU A 258 13.60 -4.88 -6.23
CA LEU A 258 12.74 -4.03 -7.03
C LEU A 258 12.09 -4.89 -8.12
N VAL A 259 10.76 -4.98 -8.10
CA VAL A 259 9.98 -5.67 -9.13
C VAL A 259 9.90 -4.82 -10.39
N TYR A 260 9.60 -3.52 -10.21
CA TYR A 260 9.53 -2.55 -11.30
C TYR A 260 9.52 -1.10 -10.80
N ALA A 261 9.81 -0.18 -11.72
CA ALA A 261 9.60 1.27 -11.57
C ALA A 261 8.56 1.74 -12.59
N GLY A 262 7.80 2.78 -12.27
CA GLY A 262 6.78 3.33 -13.15
C GLY A 262 6.47 4.80 -12.85
N LEU A 263 5.81 5.45 -13.80
CA LEU A 263 5.41 6.84 -13.70
C LEU A 263 3.89 6.95 -13.77
N ILE A 264 3.28 7.53 -12.74
CA ILE A 264 1.85 7.86 -12.74
C ILE A 264 1.72 9.32 -13.12
N LEU A 265 0.95 9.58 -14.18
CA LEU A 265 0.59 10.93 -14.61
C LEU A 265 -0.89 11.17 -14.34
N SER A 266 -1.18 12.25 -13.61
CA SER A 266 -2.55 12.70 -13.35
C SER A 266 -2.77 14.03 -14.07
N PHE A 267 -3.37 14.00 -15.25
CA PHE A 267 -3.58 15.18 -16.08
C PHE A 267 -4.66 16.09 -15.47
N PRO A 268 -4.67 17.40 -15.80
CA PRO A 268 -5.79 18.29 -15.52
C PRO A 268 -7.14 17.64 -15.83
N GLY A 269 -8.07 17.69 -14.87
CA GLY A 269 -9.40 17.11 -15.01
C GLY A 269 -9.48 15.58 -14.86
N SER A 270 -8.38 14.90 -14.52
CA SER A 270 -8.40 13.45 -14.26
C SER A 270 -9.44 13.06 -13.20
N ALA A 271 -10.05 11.89 -13.32
CA ALA A 271 -11.13 11.48 -12.42
C ALA A 271 -10.61 10.87 -11.11
N ASP A 272 -11.49 10.82 -10.10
CA ASP A 272 -11.30 10.02 -8.90
C ASP A 272 -11.21 8.54 -9.29
N GLN A 273 -10.22 7.83 -8.75
CA GLN A 273 -10.20 6.38 -8.78
C GLN A 273 -11.13 5.82 -7.71
N PRO A 274 -11.73 4.64 -7.95
CA PRO A 274 -12.37 3.90 -6.87
C PRO A 274 -11.36 3.57 -5.79
N TRP A 275 -11.82 3.47 -4.55
CA TRP A 275 -10.99 2.96 -3.44
C TRP A 275 -10.55 1.53 -3.74
N HIS A 276 -9.26 1.27 -3.64
CA HIS A 276 -8.68 -0.03 -3.95
C HIS A 276 -7.45 -0.35 -3.10
N GLN A 277 -7.08 -1.62 -3.10
CA GLN A 277 -5.78 -2.11 -2.67
C GLN A 277 -5.05 -2.56 -3.94
N ASP A 278 -3.78 -2.21 -4.11
CA ASP A 278 -3.01 -2.71 -5.26
C ASP A 278 -2.75 -4.21 -5.13
N GLY A 279 -2.47 -4.64 -3.90
CA GLY A 279 -2.23 -6.01 -3.51
C GLY A 279 -3.47 -6.74 -3.04
N HIS A 280 -3.53 -8.02 -3.37
CA HIS A 280 -4.56 -8.93 -2.87
C HIS A 280 -4.14 -9.62 -1.57
N GLN A 281 -5.11 -10.25 -0.89
CA GLN A 281 -4.79 -11.15 0.21
C GLN A 281 -4.12 -12.41 -0.33
N LEU A 282 -3.06 -12.86 0.34
CA LEU A 282 -2.30 -14.04 -0.09
C LEU A 282 -3.06 -15.36 0.15
N PHE A 283 -3.94 -15.37 1.15
CA PHE A 283 -4.70 -16.55 1.55
C PHE A 283 -6.18 -16.17 1.68
N SER A 284 -7.05 -17.16 1.54
CA SER A 284 -8.47 -16.99 1.78
C SER A 284 -8.76 -16.72 3.26
N ASP A 285 -9.92 -16.11 3.55
CA ASP A 285 -10.36 -15.85 4.92
C ASP A 285 -10.62 -17.17 5.72
N GLU A 286 -10.75 -18.31 5.01
CA GLU A 286 -10.88 -19.67 5.59
C GLU A 286 -9.53 -20.23 6.07
N GLU A 287 -8.47 -20.02 5.28
CA GLU A 287 -7.11 -20.46 5.59
C GLU A 287 -6.42 -19.55 6.61
N PHE A 288 -6.67 -18.24 6.50
CA PHE A 288 -6.07 -17.24 7.36
C PHE A 288 -7.13 -16.24 7.82
N SER A 289 -7.54 -16.39 9.09
CA SER A 289 -8.60 -15.58 9.68
C SER A 289 -8.32 -14.08 9.54
N VAL A 290 -9.37 -13.31 9.22
CA VAL A 290 -9.33 -11.84 9.08
C VAL A 290 -8.77 -11.10 10.29
N GLN A 291 -8.74 -11.73 11.47
CA GLN A 291 -8.20 -11.15 12.70
C GLN A 291 -6.66 -11.20 12.77
N GLN A 292 -6.04 -12.06 11.98
CA GLN A 292 -4.59 -12.20 11.93
C GLN A 292 -4.01 -11.22 10.91
N SER A 293 -2.78 -10.77 11.16
CA SER A 293 -2.04 -9.90 10.27
C SER A 293 -0.82 -10.62 9.72
N LEU A 294 -0.63 -10.55 8.41
CA LEU A 294 0.57 -11.04 7.74
C LEU A 294 1.59 -9.90 7.59
N PRO A 295 2.90 -10.20 7.70
CA PRO A 295 3.94 -9.26 7.30
C PRO A 295 3.72 -8.78 5.86
N PRO A 296 4.21 -7.57 5.51
CA PRO A 296 4.18 -7.09 4.13
C PRO A 296 4.90 -8.09 3.20
N TYR A 297 4.31 -8.31 2.01
CA TYR A 297 4.94 -9.09 0.94
C TYR A 297 5.42 -8.22 -0.22
N ALA A 298 4.87 -7.02 -0.35
CA ALA A 298 5.28 -6.00 -1.28
C ALA A 298 5.04 -4.61 -0.66
N LEU A 299 5.83 -3.64 -1.11
CA LEU A 299 5.75 -2.24 -0.75
C LEU A 299 5.78 -1.40 -2.02
N ASN A 300 4.96 -0.37 -2.06
CA ASN A 300 5.09 0.69 -3.06
C ASN A 300 5.72 1.92 -2.41
N VAL A 301 6.60 2.58 -3.14
CA VAL A 301 7.21 3.86 -2.77
C VAL A 301 6.80 4.89 -3.81
N PHE A 302 6.14 5.96 -3.38
CA PHE A 302 5.79 7.11 -4.20
C PHE A 302 6.80 8.24 -3.97
N ILE A 303 7.32 8.80 -5.07
CA ILE A 303 8.28 9.91 -5.07
C ILE A 303 7.71 10.99 -6.01
N PRO A 304 7.18 12.10 -5.48
CA PRO A 304 6.68 13.21 -6.30
C PRO A 304 7.81 13.86 -7.09
N LEU A 305 7.58 14.08 -8.39
CA LEU A 305 8.52 14.77 -9.28
C LEU A 305 8.20 16.27 -9.45
N ASP A 306 7.09 16.70 -8.86
CA ASP A 306 6.66 18.09 -8.63
C ASP A 306 5.84 18.13 -7.33
N ASP A 307 5.65 19.31 -6.75
CA ASP A 307 4.95 19.47 -5.46
C ASP A 307 3.48 19.04 -5.58
N VAL A 308 3.03 18.27 -4.58
CA VAL A 308 1.66 17.77 -4.49
C VAL A 308 0.86 18.65 -3.54
N ASP A 309 0.10 19.57 -4.12
CA ASP A 309 -0.82 20.46 -3.43
C ASP A 309 -2.30 19.99 -3.50
N VAL A 310 -3.19 20.79 -2.91
CA VAL A 310 -4.65 20.52 -2.90
C VAL A 310 -5.27 20.54 -4.30
N GLU A 311 -4.69 21.26 -5.26
CA GLU A 311 -5.22 21.43 -6.61
C GLU A 311 -4.89 20.21 -7.47
N VAL A 312 -3.61 19.82 -7.50
CA VAL A 312 -3.16 18.66 -8.28
C VAL A 312 -3.66 17.33 -7.70
N GLY A 313 -4.13 17.37 -6.44
CA GLY A 313 -4.88 16.30 -5.78
C GLY A 313 -3.95 15.29 -5.13
N PRO A 314 -3.77 15.27 -3.80
CA PRO A 314 -2.94 14.27 -3.13
C PRO A 314 -3.59 12.88 -3.19
N THR A 315 -2.78 11.83 -3.30
CA THR A 315 -3.32 10.46 -3.20
C THR A 315 -3.89 10.29 -1.80
N GLU A 316 -5.12 9.80 -1.71
CA GLU A 316 -5.78 9.58 -0.43
C GLU A 316 -5.53 8.15 0.05
N PHE A 317 -5.25 8.00 1.35
CA PHE A 317 -4.98 6.72 2.00
C PHE A 317 -5.88 6.56 3.22
N CYS A 318 -6.40 5.36 3.45
CA CYS A 318 -6.99 4.98 4.72
C CYS A 318 -5.92 4.31 5.58
N VAL A 319 -5.35 5.02 6.54
CA VAL A 319 -4.26 4.50 7.37
C VAL A 319 -4.74 3.28 8.18
N GLN A 320 -3.84 2.32 8.43
CA GLN A 320 -4.09 1.04 9.12
C GLN A 320 -4.92 0.00 8.33
N SER A 321 -5.37 0.35 7.13
CA SER A 321 -6.15 -0.55 6.26
C SER A 321 -5.32 -1.66 5.60
N HIS A 322 -4.00 -1.73 5.80
CA HIS A 322 -3.19 -2.89 5.39
C HIS A 322 -3.61 -4.18 6.11
N THR A 323 -4.25 -4.07 7.27
CA THR A 323 -4.84 -5.20 7.98
C THR A 323 -6.21 -5.57 7.41
N ARG A 324 -6.44 -6.87 7.19
CA ARG A 324 -7.65 -7.38 6.54
C ARG A 324 -8.95 -6.95 7.24
N LYS A 325 -9.00 -7.08 8.57
CA LYS A 325 -10.16 -6.65 9.38
C LYS A 325 -10.47 -5.17 9.18
N LYS A 326 -9.46 -4.30 9.23
CA LYS A 326 -9.66 -2.85 9.17
C LYS A 326 -10.02 -2.41 7.76
N ALA A 327 -9.42 -2.99 6.72
CA ALA A 327 -9.84 -2.79 5.33
C ALA A 327 -11.33 -3.04 5.14
N ILE A 328 -11.84 -4.20 5.57
CA ILE A 328 -13.25 -4.56 5.43
C ILE A 328 -14.16 -3.56 6.16
N GLU A 329 -13.79 -3.15 7.37
CA GLU A 329 -14.55 -2.17 8.16
C GLU A 329 -14.62 -0.82 7.46
N ILE A 330 -13.47 -0.31 6.99
CA ILE A 330 -13.35 0.99 6.34
C ILE A 330 -14.10 1.01 5.00
N MET A 331 -13.88 0.00 4.15
CA MET A 331 -14.54 -0.07 2.84
C MET A 331 -16.06 -0.10 2.99
N LYS A 332 -16.60 -0.87 3.94
CA LYS A 332 -18.04 -0.88 4.22
C LYS A 332 -18.62 0.46 4.68
N LYS A 333 -17.81 1.32 5.30
CA LYS A 333 -18.23 2.66 5.70
C LYS A 333 -18.18 3.62 4.51
N ILE A 334 -17.09 3.59 3.75
CA ILE A 334 -16.91 4.36 2.52
C ILE A 334 -18.03 4.06 1.52
N ASP A 335 -18.40 2.79 1.32
CA ASP A 335 -19.50 2.37 0.44
C ASP A 335 -20.87 2.95 0.87
N LYS A 336 -20.99 3.38 2.13
CA LYS A 336 -22.19 4.03 2.68
C LYS A 336 -22.08 5.55 2.73
N GLY A 337 -21.00 6.12 2.20
CA GLY A 337 -20.69 7.55 2.31
C GLY A 337 -20.30 8.01 3.72
N ASP A 338 -19.90 7.08 4.61
CA ASP A 338 -19.46 7.38 5.97
C ASP A 338 -17.93 7.40 6.04
N GLU A 339 -17.35 8.60 6.18
CA GLU A 339 -15.90 8.78 6.32
C GLU A 339 -15.43 8.71 7.79
N THR A 340 -16.34 8.56 8.77
CA THR A 340 -15.98 8.65 10.19
C THR A 340 -15.11 7.50 10.68
N GLY A 341 -13.98 7.83 11.30
CA GLY A 341 -13.02 6.85 11.83
C GLY A 341 -12.43 5.93 10.75
N THR A 342 -12.37 6.41 9.50
CA THR A 342 -11.68 5.75 8.39
C THR A 342 -10.19 6.06 8.35
N ASN A 343 -9.72 6.99 9.20
CA ASN A 343 -8.34 7.46 9.24
C ASN A 343 -7.85 7.88 7.85
N MET A 344 -8.73 8.53 7.08
CA MET A 344 -8.43 8.97 5.73
C MET A 344 -7.55 10.22 5.76
N ILE A 345 -6.42 10.16 5.06
CA ILE A 345 -5.51 11.28 4.86
C ILE A 345 -5.29 11.52 3.37
N GLY A 346 -4.96 12.76 3.01
CA GLY A 346 -4.43 13.11 1.69
C GLY A 346 -3.17 13.94 1.89
N PRO A 347 -2.02 13.31 2.20
CA PRO A 347 -0.82 14.05 2.56
C PRO A 347 -0.31 14.89 1.39
N LEU A 348 0.02 16.15 1.68
CA LEU A 348 0.72 17.01 0.75
C LEU A 348 2.21 16.64 0.79
N LEU A 349 2.81 16.39 -0.37
CA LEU A 349 4.19 15.97 -0.49
C LEU A 349 4.97 17.00 -1.30
N THR A 350 6.19 17.29 -0.90
CA THR A 350 7.09 18.15 -1.66
C THR A 350 7.96 17.31 -2.59
N THR A 351 8.41 17.92 -3.68
CA THR A 351 9.25 17.26 -4.68
C THR A 351 10.43 16.55 -4.05
N GLY A 352 10.54 15.25 -4.32
CA GLY A 352 11.61 14.41 -3.81
C GLY A 352 11.44 13.88 -2.40
N ASP A 353 10.30 14.09 -1.72
CA ASP A 353 9.85 13.27 -0.58
C ASP A 353 9.63 11.80 -1.00
N ALA A 354 9.45 10.90 -0.04
CA ALA A 354 8.94 9.55 -0.31
C ALA A 354 7.73 9.24 0.55
N LEU A 355 6.79 8.48 0.00
CA LEU A 355 5.72 7.84 0.74
C LEU A 355 5.77 6.35 0.49
N ILE A 356 6.06 5.56 1.53
CA ILE A 356 6.08 4.10 1.45
C ILE A 356 4.75 3.60 2.00
N TYR A 357 4.10 2.67 1.30
CA TYR A 357 2.92 1.99 1.80
C TYR A 357 2.96 0.49 1.53
N ASP A 358 2.34 -0.27 2.43
CA ASP A 358 2.09 -1.69 2.25
C ASP A 358 1.15 -1.86 1.06
N TYR A 359 1.46 -2.80 0.16
CA TYR A 359 0.71 -3.04 -1.07
C TYR A 359 -0.79 -3.28 -0.83
N ARG A 360 -1.18 -3.61 0.41
CA ARG A 360 -2.56 -3.84 0.86
C ARG A 360 -3.24 -2.60 1.46
N VAL A 361 -2.65 -1.40 1.49
CA VAL A 361 -3.35 -0.22 2.00
C VAL A 361 -4.45 0.21 1.03
N CYS A 362 -5.65 0.44 1.54
CA CYS A 362 -6.75 1.05 0.79
C CYS A 362 -6.40 2.51 0.48
N HIS A 363 -6.39 2.84 -0.80
CA HIS A 363 -6.04 4.17 -1.29
C HIS A 363 -6.78 4.50 -2.59
N ARG A 364 -6.68 5.76 -3.04
CA ARG A 364 -7.14 6.21 -4.35
C ARG A 364 -6.39 7.43 -4.84
N GLY A 365 -6.17 7.52 -6.15
CA GLY A 365 -5.89 8.79 -6.80
C GLY A 365 -7.17 9.61 -6.89
N VAL A 366 -7.09 10.91 -6.60
CA VAL A 366 -8.23 11.83 -6.67
C VAL A 366 -8.11 12.80 -7.84
N LYS A 367 -9.19 13.51 -8.13
CA LYS A 367 -9.31 14.44 -9.24
C LYS A 367 -8.23 15.51 -9.20
N ASN A 368 -7.55 15.70 -10.30
CA ASN A 368 -6.70 16.88 -10.48
C ASN A 368 -7.60 18.05 -10.90
N ILE A 369 -7.79 19.02 -10.01
CA ILE A 369 -8.60 20.22 -10.27
C ILE A 369 -7.74 21.41 -10.74
N SER A 370 -6.43 21.21 -10.90
CA SER A 370 -5.57 22.20 -11.55
C SER A 370 -5.94 22.30 -13.03
N GLU A 371 -5.98 23.51 -13.56
CA GLU A 371 -6.26 23.77 -14.98
C GLU A 371 -5.05 23.47 -15.88
N THR A 372 -3.82 23.51 -15.33
CA THR A 372 -2.60 23.56 -16.15
C THR A 372 -1.52 22.57 -15.74
N LYS A 373 -1.57 22.01 -14.54
CA LYS A 373 -0.50 21.15 -14.03
C LYS A 373 -0.89 19.68 -14.10
N THR A 374 -0.05 18.87 -14.77
CA THR A 374 -0.04 17.41 -14.59
C THR A 374 0.65 17.10 -13.26
N ARG A 375 0.17 16.08 -12.53
CA ARG A 375 0.83 15.55 -11.32
C ARG A 375 1.67 14.32 -11.66
N PRO A 376 3.00 14.45 -11.83
CA PRO A 376 3.90 13.33 -12.05
C PRO A 376 4.35 12.69 -10.73
N MET A 377 4.16 11.37 -10.63
CA MET A 377 4.57 10.59 -9.47
C MET A 377 5.39 9.38 -9.94
N LEU A 378 6.67 9.35 -9.58
CA LEU A 378 7.47 8.14 -9.74
C LEU A 378 7.02 7.14 -8.68
N TYR A 379 6.91 5.87 -9.04
CA TYR A 379 6.72 4.80 -8.08
C TYR A 379 7.69 3.64 -8.28
N LEU A 380 8.10 3.06 -7.16
CA LEU A 380 8.97 1.89 -7.09
C LEU A 380 8.24 0.80 -6.31
N MET A 381 8.14 -0.39 -6.88
CA MET A 381 7.56 -1.55 -6.18
C MET A 381 8.66 -2.50 -5.77
N TYR A 382 8.80 -2.71 -4.47
CA TYR A 382 9.68 -3.73 -3.91
C TYR A 382 8.86 -4.91 -3.41
N ALA A 383 9.36 -6.13 -3.58
CA ALA A 383 8.67 -7.32 -3.09
C ALA A 383 9.62 -8.35 -2.51
N ARG A 384 9.04 -9.31 -1.80
CA ARG A 384 9.72 -10.55 -1.44
C ARG A 384 10.04 -11.36 -2.71
N PRO A 385 11.18 -12.06 -2.81
CA PRO A 385 11.62 -12.75 -4.03
C PRO A 385 10.62 -13.76 -4.63
N TRP A 386 9.75 -14.31 -3.80
CA TRP A 386 8.76 -15.30 -4.23
C TRP A 386 7.51 -14.65 -4.84
N PHE A 387 7.31 -13.35 -4.67
CA PHE A 387 6.15 -12.64 -5.18
C PHE A 387 6.38 -12.22 -6.63
N LYS A 388 5.45 -12.57 -7.52
CA LYS A 388 5.49 -12.18 -8.93
C LYS A 388 4.24 -11.39 -9.29
N GLU A 389 4.44 -10.13 -9.63
CA GLU A 389 3.37 -9.29 -10.13
C GLU A 389 3.03 -9.64 -11.58
N HIS A 390 1.75 -9.76 -11.91
CA HIS A 390 1.31 -10.33 -13.18
C HIS A 390 0.03 -9.69 -13.74
N ILE A 391 -0.45 -8.57 -13.17
CA ILE A 391 -1.83 -8.13 -13.41
C ILE A 391 -1.95 -6.82 -14.20
N ASN A 392 -0.87 -6.04 -14.39
CA ASN A 392 -1.06 -4.63 -14.75
C ASN A 392 -0.89 -4.24 -16.24
N PHE A 393 -0.09 -4.95 -17.04
CA PHE A 393 0.26 -4.49 -18.40
C PHE A 393 -0.01 -5.55 -19.48
N SER A 394 -0.35 -5.08 -20.68
CA SER A 394 -0.58 -5.92 -21.86
C SER A 394 0.76 -6.33 -22.50
N THR A 395 0.74 -7.36 -23.35
CA THR A 395 1.86 -7.69 -24.23
C THR A 395 1.87 -6.84 -25.51
N GLU A 396 0.78 -6.15 -25.82
CA GLU A 396 0.68 -5.25 -26.98
C GLU A 396 1.54 -4.00 -26.78
N LYS A 397 2.38 -3.65 -27.76
CA LYS A 397 3.29 -2.50 -27.67
C LYS A 397 2.71 -1.24 -28.30
N LEU A 398 2.74 -0.13 -27.57
CA LEU A 398 2.40 1.21 -28.07
C LEU A 398 3.40 1.67 -29.14
N PHE A 399 4.68 1.39 -28.92
CA PHE A 399 5.79 1.76 -29.80
C PHE A 399 6.24 0.61 -30.72
N ALA A 400 5.35 -0.35 -31.03
CA ALA A 400 5.64 -1.33 -32.08
C ALA A 400 5.99 -0.61 -33.39
N ASN A 401 7.01 -1.10 -34.10
CA ASN A 401 7.52 -0.55 -35.36
C ASN A 401 6.38 -0.06 -36.26
N SER A 402 6.32 1.26 -36.47
CA SER A 402 5.60 1.89 -37.57
C SER A 402 6.25 1.60 -38.90
#